data_AF-A0A382ZQ44-F1
#
_entry.id   AF-A0A382ZQ44-F1
#
_cell.length_a   1.000
_cell.length_b   1.000
_cell.length_c   1.000
_cell.angle_alpha   90.00
_cell.angle_beta   90.00
_cell.angle_gamma   90.00
#
_symmetry.space_group_name_H-M   'P 1'
#
loop_
_entity.id
_entity.type
_entity.pdbx_description
1 polymer ?
#
loop_
_entity_poly.entity_id
_entity_poly.type
_entity_poly.pdbx_seq_one_letter_code
_entity_poly.pdbx_strand_id
1 'polypeptide(L)'
;LIKSLKKGDILKGEDVFLLYDTYGFPMDLTELIIRERGYKIDVDGYNECMNVQKNKARGSQKFKDDSSFAEWTIISDVSANNFIGYKKTKIESEIVKYRQNEDKIEIVCKDTPFYAESGGQIGDVGRLTANNFDFKVKDVQKSGTDFIHIGQLMKGGMESVENIEARIDEYRRNAIMRNHTATHLLHKALKDVLGDHVEQAGSMVGDEILRFDLTHYEQIMHTQIIEIESLINNIILRNLKVGTEIKSIRDAQKDG
;
A
#
# COMPACT_ATOMS: atom_id res chain seq x y z
N LEU A 1 4.14 6.59 38.10
CA LEU A 1 4.41 7.92 37.53
C LEU A 1 4.23 9.03 38.57
N ILE A 2 3.03 9.32 39.08
CA ILE A 2 2.80 10.50 39.96
C ILE A 2 3.21 10.31 41.43
N LYS A 3 3.40 9.07 41.91
CA LYS A 3 3.68 8.77 43.34
C LYS A 3 5.08 9.19 43.84
N SER A 4 5.99 9.57 42.95
CA SER A 4 7.38 9.96 43.30
C SER A 4 7.67 11.45 43.18
N LEU A 5 6.69 12.27 42.80
CA LEU A 5 6.87 13.71 42.60
C LEU A 5 6.65 14.48 43.91
N LYS A 6 7.50 15.47 44.17
CA LYS A 6 7.40 16.45 45.27
C LYS A 6 6.78 17.75 44.76
N LYS A 7 6.05 18.44 45.63
CA LYS A 7 5.36 19.69 45.29
C LYS A 7 6.33 20.70 44.63
N GLY A 8 6.04 21.12 43.40
CA GLY A 8 6.91 21.96 42.57
C GLY A 8 7.63 21.23 41.44
N ASP A 9 7.60 19.90 41.41
CA ASP A 9 8.24 19.11 40.35
C ASP A 9 7.50 19.23 39.00
N ILE A 10 8.27 19.05 37.93
CA ILE A 10 7.79 19.05 36.54
C ILE A 10 7.65 17.59 36.09
N LEU A 11 6.46 17.20 35.63
CA LEU A 11 6.26 15.91 34.97
C LEU A 11 6.89 15.98 33.57
N LYS A 12 7.79 15.03 33.26
CA LYS A 12 8.53 14.99 32.00
C LYS A 12 7.59 14.81 30.81
N GLY A 13 7.95 15.41 29.67
CA GLY A 13 7.18 15.31 28.43
C GLY A 13 7.00 13.87 27.94
N GLU A 14 7.99 12.99 28.16
CA GLU A 14 7.91 11.56 27.85
C GLU A 14 6.80 10.84 28.63
N ASP A 15 6.61 11.18 29.91
CA ASP A 15 5.58 10.59 30.75
C ASP A 15 4.18 11.09 30.38
N VAL A 16 4.06 12.38 30.02
CA VAL A 16 2.83 12.98 29.49
C VAL A 16 2.50 12.36 28.13
N PHE A 17 3.50 12.15 27.29
CA PHE A 17 3.34 11.49 26.00
C PHE A 17 2.90 10.04 26.18
N LEU A 18 3.46 9.29 27.13
CA LEU A 18 3.01 7.93 27.45
C LEU A 18 1.54 7.90 27.89
N LEU A 19 1.13 8.84 28.76
CA LEU A 19 -0.26 8.96 29.19
C LEU A 19 -1.21 9.24 28.01
N TYR A 20 -0.79 10.08 27.08
CA TYR A 20 -1.54 10.39 25.86
C TYR A 20 -1.58 9.22 24.87
N ASP A 21 -0.42 8.72 24.47
CA ASP A 21 -0.25 7.75 23.39
C ASP A 21 -0.67 6.33 23.78
N THR A 22 -0.31 5.89 24.99
CA THR A 22 -0.59 4.52 25.45
C THR A 22 -1.89 4.42 26.23
N TYR A 23 -2.23 5.43 27.03
CA TYR A 23 -3.37 5.37 27.94
C TYR A 23 -4.54 6.28 27.54
N GLY A 24 -4.40 7.06 26.45
CA GLY A 24 -5.47 7.90 25.91
C GLY A 24 -5.84 9.11 26.78
N PHE A 25 -5.02 9.48 27.76
CA PHE A 25 -5.26 10.66 28.61
C PHE A 25 -4.82 11.94 27.89
N PRO A 26 -5.74 12.88 27.60
CA PRO A 26 -5.39 14.14 26.96
C PRO A 26 -4.34 14.92 27.78
N MET A 27 -3.44 15.63 27.09
CA MET A 27 -2.46 16.51 27.74
C MET A 27 -3.17 17.53 28.64
N ASP A 28 -4.25 18.14 28.17
CA ASP A 28 -5.01 19.16 28.91
C ASP A 28 -5.59 18.61 30.21
N LEU A 29 -6.06 17.36 30.20
CA LEU A 29 -6.58 16.70 31.40
C LEU A 29 -5.44 16.34 32.36
N THR A 30 -4.30 15.92 31.82
CA THR A 30 -3.09 15.64 32.59
C THR A 30 -2.56 16.92 33.26
N GLU A 31 -2.52 18.03 32.54
CA GLU A 31 -2.14 19.35 33.06
C GLU A 31 -3.08 19.81 34.17
N LEU A 32 -4.40 19.68 33.98
CA LEU A 32 -5.40 20.07 34.97
C LEU A 32 -5.20 19.35 36.30
N ILE A 33 -5.08 18.02 36.27
CA ILE A 33 -4.92 17.15 37.46
C ILE A 33 -3.62 17.46 38.21
N ILE A 34 -2.55 17.74 37.46
CA ILE A 34 -1.20 17.98 37.99
C ILE A 34 -1.10 19.40 38.56
N ARG A 35 -1.75 20.38 37.93
CA ARG A 35 -1.86 21.76 38.42
C ARG A 35 -2.62 21.85 39.74
N GLU A 36 -3.74 21.14 39.89
CA GLU A 36 -4.50 21.08 41.15
C GLU A 36 -3.65 20.58 42.33
N ARG A 37 -2.63 19.77 42.05
CA ARG A 37 -1.71 19.23 43.05
C ARG A 37 -0.41 20.04 43.20
N GLY A 38 -0.29 21.17 42.50
CA GLY A 38 0.84 22.09 42.61
C GLY A 38 2.10 21.69 41.83
N TYR A 39 1.94 20.91 40.77
CA TYR A 39 3.00 20.48 39.85
C TYR A 39 2.85 21.17 38.48
N LYS A 40 3.84 21.03 37.60
CA LYS A 40 3.79 21.49 36.19
C LYS A 40 4.06 20.34 35.23
N ILE A 41 3.75 20.52 33.95
CA ILE A 41 4.13 19.59 32.87
C ILE A 41 5.20 20.22 31.99
N ASP A 42 6.06 19.37 31.41
CA ASP A 42 7.00 19.72 30.37
C ASP A 42 6.32 19.59 28.99
N VAL A 43 5.77 20.71 28.52
CA VAL A 43 5.03 20.79 27.25
C VAL A 43 5.97 20.65 26.05
N ASP A 44 7.20 21.14 26.16
CA ASP A 44 8.17 21.10 25.06
C ASP A 44 8.62 19.65 24.81
N GLY A 45 8.96 18.91 25.86
CA GLY A 45 9.30 17.49 25.75
C GLY A 45 8.15 16.62 25.21
N TYR A 46 6.89 16.97 25.53
CA TYR A 46 5.71 16.30 24.96
C TYR A 46 5.60 16.54 23.46
N ASN A 47 5.77 17.80 23.03
CA ASN A 47 5.71 18.18 21.61
C ASN A 47 6.85 17.54 20.80
N GLU A 48 8.05 17.41 21.36
CA GLU A 48 9.15 16.68 20.74
C GLU A 48 8.78 15.20 20.50
N CYS A 49 8.21 14.52 21.51
CA CYS A 49 7.75 13.13 21.36
C CYS A 49 6.67 12.98 20.28
N MET A 50 5.69 13.89 20.25
CA MET A 50 4.65 13.94 19.21
C MET A 50 5.22 14.13 17.81
N ASN A 51 6.24 14.98 17.66
CA ASN A 51 6.92 15.20 16.39
C ASN A 51 7.72 13.98 15.94
N VAL A 52 8.42 13.30 16.86
CA VAL A 52 9.11 12.04 16.57
C VAL A 52 8.13 10.97 16.09
N GLN A 53 6.97 10.83 16.73
CA GLN A 53 5.94 9.87 16.32
C GLN A 53 5.35 10.20 14.95
N LYS A 54 4.99 11.47 14.70
CA LYS A 54 4.51 11.93 13.38
C LYS A 54 5.53 11.67 12.29
N ASN A 55 6.81 11.89 12.56
CA ASN A 55 7.89 11.65 11.61
C ASN A 55 8.14 10.14 11.39
N LYS A 56 8.03 9.29 12.42
CA LYS A 56 8.09 7.83 12.26
C LYS A 56 6.95 7.30 11.39
N ALA A 57 5.73 7.78 11.58
CA ALA A 57 4.56 7.41 10.76
C ALA A 57 4.72 7.84 9.29
N ARG A 58 5.32 9.01 9.04
CA ARG A 58 5.66 9.48 7.68
C ARG A 58 6.86 8.73 7.07
N GLY A 59 7.81 8.31 7.90
CA GLY A 59 9.00 7.57 7.48
C GLY A 59 8.73 6.11 7.11
N SER A 60 7.62 5.52 7.56
CA SER A 60 7.23 4.14 7.23
C SER A 60 6.67 3.99 5.81
N GLN A 61 6.45 5.10 5.09
CA GLN A 61 5.85 5.14 3.76
C GLN A 61 6.85 5.48 2.65
N LYS A 62 8.09 5.86 3.00
CA LYS A 62 9.20 5.91 2.05
C LYS A 62 9.84 4.53 2.05
N PHE A 63 9.90 3.92 0.87
CA PHE A 63 10.77 2.78 0.58
C PHE A 63 12.07 2.93 1.37
N LYS A 64 12.39 1.91 2.19
CA LYS A 64 13.76 1.74 2.68
C LYS A 64 14.64 1.67 1.44
N ASP A 65 15.35 2.75 1.19
CA ASP A 65 16.50 2.76 0.31
C ASP A 65 17.59 1.98 1.05
N ASP A 66 17.47 0.66 1.03
CA ASP A 66 18.41 -0.26 1.64
C ASP A 66 19.68 -0.24 0.78
N SER A 67 20.72 0.39 1.30
CA SER A 67 22.06 0.52 0.72
C SER A 67 22.83 -0.83 0.67
N SER A 68 22.12 -1.94 0.46
CA SER A 68 22.60 -3.33 0.53
C SER A 68 22.17 -4.18 -0.67
N PHE A 69 21.55 -3.60 -1.69
CA PHE A 69 21.26 -4.31 -2.94
C PHE A 69 22.48 -4.36 -3.85
N ALA A 70 22.73 -5.50 -4.50
CA ALA A 70 23.73 -5.62 -5.56
C ALA A 70 23.49 -4.57 -6.66
N GLU A 71 24.57 -4.14 -7.31
CA GLU A 71 24.50 -3.24 -8.46
C GLU A 71 23.72 -3.90 -9.60
N TRP A 72 23.04 -3.07 -10.40
CA TRP A 72 22.31 -3.54 -11.58
C TRP A 72 23.29 -3.97 -12.67
N THR A 73 23.16 -5.20 -13.13
CA THR A 73 23.77 -5.65 -14.38
C THR A 73 22.87 -5.22 -15.54
N ILE A 74 23.37 -4.32 -16.39
CA ILE A 74 22.68 -3.84 -17.59
C ILE A 74 22.93 -4.83 -18.73
N ILE A 75 21.85 -5.32 -19.34
CA ILE A 75 21.89 -6.20 -20.52
C ILE A 75 21.64 -5.39 -21.81
N SER A 76 20.79 -4.36 -21.73
CA SER A 76 20.39 -3.55 -22.89
C SER A 76 20.29 -2.07 -22.53
N ASP A 77 20.69 -1.19 -23.46
CA ASP A 77 20.56 0.27 -23.34
C ASP A 77 19.16 0.77 -23.71
N VAL A 78 18.24 -0.13 -24.05
CA VAL A 78 16.85 0.22 -24.37
C VAL A 78 16.15 0.69 -23.10
N SER A 79 15.43 1.81 -23.18
CA SER A 79 14.61 2.29 -22.07
C SER A 79 13.52 1.26 -21.74
N ALA A 80 13.61 0.63 -20.57
CA ALA A 80 12.52 -0.13 -19.99
C ALA A 80 11.39 0.83 -19.63
N ASN A 81 10.14 0.62 -20.09
CA ASN A 81 9.00 1.07 -19.29
C ASN A 81 7.54 0.82 -19.69
N ASN A 82 7.20 -0.02 -20.68
CA ASN A 82 5.79 -0.04 -21.07
C ASN A 82 4.99 -1.09 -20.30
N PHE A 83 4.08 -0.63 -19.45
CA PHE A 83 3.03 -1.48 -18.92
C PHE A 83 1.94 -1.71 -19.98
N ILE A 84 1.78 -2.96 -20.40
CA ILE A 84 0.82 -3.38 -21.44
C ILE A 84 -0.30 -4.25 -20.83
N GLY A 85 -0.26 -4.46 -19.50
CA GLY A 85 -1.15 -5.37 -18.77
C GLY A 85 -2.64 -5.01 -18.76
N TYR A 86 -3.02 -3.82 -19.27
CA TYR A 86 -4.41 -3.45 -19.52
C TYR A 86 -5.02 -4.15 -20.75
N LYS A 87 -4.18 -4.61 -21.69
CA LYS A 87 -4.62 -5.19 -22.97
C LYS A 87 -4.19 -6.63 -23.16
N LYS A 88 -3.05 -7.01 -22.59
CA LYS A 88 -2.43 -8.32 -22.80
C LYS A 88 -2.01 -8.92 -21.47
N THR A 89 -2.27 -10.21 -21.30
CA THR A 89 -1.81 -11.02 -20.15
C THR A 89 -0.52 -11.78 -20.44
N LYS A 90 -0.11 -11.81 -21.71
CA LYS A 90 1.07 -12.48 -22.24
C LYS A 90 1.69 -11.68 -23.38
N ILE A 91 3.01 -11.51 -23.36
CA ILE A 91 3.79 -10.83 -24.42
C ILE A 91 5.18 -11.45 -24.57
N GLU A 92 5.80 -11.24 -25.71
CA GLU A 92 7.26 -11.33 -25.86
C GLU A 92 7.88 -10.00 -25.40
N SER A 93 9.01 -10.06 -24.68
CA SER A 93 9.75 -8.90 -24.20
C SER A 93 11.23 -9.23 -24.08
N GLU A 94 12.05 -8.19 -23.87
CA GLU A 94 13.46 -8.31 -23.58
C GLU A 94 13.74 -8.03 -22.09
N ILE A 95 14.75 -8.70 -21.52
CA ILE A 95 15.32 -8.33 -20.21
C ILE A 95 16.30 -7.16 -20.42
N VAL A 96 16.08 -6.06 -19.71
CA VAL A 96 16.91 -4.84 -19.83
C VAL A 96 18.01 -4.82 -18.79
N LYS A 97 17.69 -5.19 -17.55
CA LYS A 97 18.64 -5.26 -16.45
C LYS A 97 18.16 -6.21 -15.37
N TYR A 98 19.10 -6.72 -14.60
CA TYR A 98 18.82 -7.56 -13.45
C TYR A 98 19.79 -7.28 -12.30
N ARG A 99 19.42 -7.70 -11.11
CA ARG A 99 20.33 -7.83 -9.97
C ARG A 99 19.97 -9.05 -9.15
N GLN A 100 20.98 -9.63 -8.53
CA GLN A 100 20.84 -10.85 -7.75
C GLN A 100 21.58 -10.72 -6.44
N ASN A 101 20.86 -10.94 -5.35
CA ASN A 101 21.41 -11.20 -4.02
C ASN A 101 21.19 -12.69 -3.68
N GLU A 102 21.79 -13.18 -2.58
CA GLU A 102 21.78 -14.62 -2.22
C GLU A 102 20.38 -15.28 -2.30
N ASP A 103 19.32 -14.58 -1.88
CA ASP A 103 17.95 -15.14 -1.84
C ASP A 103 16.93 -14.43 -2.75
N LYS A 104 17.34 -13.38 -3.47
CA LYS A 104 16.41 -12.51 -4.21
C LYS A 104 16.97 -12.12 -5.57
N ILE A 105 16.19 -12.38 -6.61
CA ILE A 105 16.48 -11.95 -7.98
C ILE A 105 15.42 -10.94 -8.40
N GLU A 106 15.91 -9.87 -9.01
CA GLU A 106 15.08 -8.77 -9.52
C GLU A 106 15.39 -8.54 -11.00
N ILE A 107 14.33 -8.45 -11.80
CA ILE A 107 14.42 -8.35 -13.26
C ILE A 107 13.57 -7.17 -13.74
N VAL A 108 14.14 -6.34 -14.61
CA VAL A 108 13.41 -5.30 -15.33
C VAL A 108 13.34 -5.69 -16.81
N CYS A 109 12.12 -5.69 -17.33
CA CYS A 109 11.81 -5.99 -18.72
C CYS A 109 11.51 -4.70 -19.48
N LYS A 110 11.72 -4.72 -20.81
CA LYS A 110 11.39 -3.60 -21.70
C LYS A 110 9.90 -3.25 -21.66
N ASP A 111 9.08 -4.28 -21.86
CA ASP A 111 7.63 -4.22 -21.79
C ASP A 111 7.14 -5.27 -20.77
N THR A 112 6.04 -5.00 -20.06
CA THR A 112 5.50 -5.96 -19.10
C THR A 112 3.96 -5.99 -19.04
N PRO A 113 3.35 -7.18 -18.97
CA PRO A 113 1.94 -7.33 -18.65
C PRO A 113 1.67 -7.31 -17.13
N PHE A 114 2.72 -7.34 -16.30
CA PHE A 114 2.60 -7.43 -14.84
C PHE A 114 2.32 -6.05 -14.23
N TYR A 115 1.24 -5.98 -13.46
CA TYR A 115 0.86 -4.81 -12.68
C TYR A 115 1.76 -4.77 -11.45
N ALA A 116 2.42 -3.64 -11.23
CA ALA A 116 3.19 -3.41 -10.02
C ALA A 116 2.27 -3.00 -8.88
N GLU A 117 2.57 -3.45 -7.66
CA GLU A 117 1.85 -3.08 -6.45
C GLU A 117 1.66 -1.57 -6.37
N SER A 118 0.39 -1.14 -6.28
CA SER A 118 0.04 0.28 -6.23
C SER A 118 -1.40 0.49 -5.78
N GLY A 119 -1.64 1.55 -5.00
CA GLY A 119 -2.98 1.95 -4.56
C GLY A 119 -3.67 0.92 -3.66
N GLY A 120 -2.91 0.15 -2.89
CA GLY A 120 -3.41 -0.96 -2.06
C GLY A 120 -3.58 -2.27 -2.83
N GLN A 121 -3.52 -2.27 -4.16
CA GLN A 121 -3.60 -3.48 -4.96
C GLN A 121 -2.25 -4.19 -5.02
N ILE A 122 -2.24 -5.48 -4.68
CA ILE A 122 -1.02 -6.31 -4.73
C ILE A 122 -0.52 -6.48 -6.17
N GLY A 123 0.79 -6.67 -6.30
CA GLY A 123 1.44 -6.95 -7.58
C GLY A 123 1.03 -8.28 -8.18
N ASP A 124 1.17 -8.40 -9.50
CA ASP A 124 0.93 -9.66 -10.18
C ASP A 124 1.99 -10.71 -9.90
N VAL A 125 1.59 -11.96 -10.15
CA VAL A 125 2.49 -13.10 -10.20
C VAL A 125 2.39 -13.79 -11.55
N GLY A 126 3.36 -14.64 -11.85
CA GLY A 126 3.43 -15.30 -13.14
C GLY A 126 4.82 -15.86 -13.44
N ARG A 127 5.16 -15.91 -14.72
CA ARG A 127 6.44 -16.44 -15.19
C ARG A 127 7.06 -15.58 -16.29
N LEU A 128 8.38 -15.56 -16.31
CA LEU A 128 9.20 -15.13 -17.44
C LEU A 128 9.91 -16.37 -17.97
N THR A 129 9.73 -16.73 -19.23
CA THR A 129 10.23 -18.00 -19.79
C THR A 129 10.93 -17.83 -21.12
N ALA A 130 12.00 -18.59 -21.35
CA ALA A 130 12.63 -18.81 -22.66
C ALA A 130 13.15 -20.26 -22.75
N ASN A 131 13.76 -20.67 -23.86
CA ASN A 131 14.15 -22.08 -24.12
C ASN A 131 14.85 -22.78 -22.94
N ASN A 132 15.81 -22.11 -22.29
CA ASN A 132 16.54 -22.63 -21.13
C ASN A 132 16.43 -21.72 -19.90
N PHE A 133 15.36 -20.94 -19.80
CA PHE A 133 15.15 -19.97 -18.74
C PHE A 133 13.72 -20.07 -18.22
N ASP A 134 13.55 -20.22 -16.91
CA ASP A 134 12.24 -20.18 -16.26
C ASP A 134 12.39 -19.43 -14.94
N PHE A 135 11.76 -18.27 -14.88
CA PHE A 135 11.76 -17.40 -13.72
C PHE A 135 10.33 -17.25 -13.19
N LYS A 136 10.13 -17.64 -11.94
CA LYS A 136 8.85 -17.49 -11.25
C LYS A 136 8.79 -16.12 -10.60
N VAL A 137 7.93 -15.26 -11.12
CA VAL A 137 7.63 -13.94 -10.56
C VAL A 137 6.69 -14.13 -9.36
N LYS A 138 7.09 -13.61 -8.20
CA LYS A 138 6.33 -13.68 -6.94
C LYS A 138 5.74 -12.34 -6.53
N ASP A 139 6.34 -11.24 -6.98
CA ASP A 139 5.88 -9.89 -6.72
C ASP A 139 6.40 -8.96 -7.83
N VAL A 140 5.69 -7.85 -8.07
CA VAL A 140 6.15 -6.79 -8.97
C VAL A 140 6.02 -5.45 -8.26
N GLN A 141 7.13 -4.72 -8.19
CA GLN A 141 7.19 -3.41 -7.54
C GLN A 141 7.57 -2.33 -8.54
N LYS A 142 7.16 -1.10 -8.25
CA LYS A 142 7.48 0.06 -9.08
C LYS A 142 8.54 0.93 -8.40
N SER A 143 9.64 1.20 -9.09
CA SER A 143 10.67 2.14 -8.62
C SER A 143 11.00 3.16 -9.71
N GLY A 144 10.59 4.42 -9.49
CA GLY A 144 10.64 5.46 -10.50
C GLY A 144 9.80 5.06 -11.73
N THR A 145 10.46 4.89 -12.86
CA THR A 145 9.86 4.38 -14.08
C THR A 145 9.62 2.88 -13.98
N ASP A 146 10.59 2.13 -13.48
CA ASP A 146 10.76 0.70 -13.72
C ASP A 146 9.71 -0.18 -13.03
N PHE A 147 9.37 -1.27 -13.72
CA PHE A 147 8.61 -2.40 -13.19
C PHE A 147 9.59 -3.52 -12.84
N ILE A 148 9.81 -3.70 -11.53
CA ILE A 148 10.78 -4.64 -10.97
C ILE A 148 10.06 -5.95 -10.65
N HIS A 149 10.38 -7.00 -11.41
CA HIS A 149 9.86 -8.35 -11.22
C HIS A 149 10.74 -9.07 -10.19
N ILE A 150 10.17 -9.38 -9.03
CA ILE A 150 10.84 -10.01 -7.92
C ILE A 150 10.45 -11.49 -7.91
N GLY A 151 11.44 -12.38 -7.85
CA GLY A 151 11.16 -13.79 -7.99
C GLY A 151 12.34 -14.72 -7.78
N GLN A 152 12.17 -15.93 -8.28
CA GLN A 152 13.16 -17.01 -8.17
C GLN A 152 13.39 -17.66 -9.53
N LEU A 153 14.66 -17.95 -9.81
CA LEU A 153 15.06 -18.70 -10.99
C LEU A 153 14.81 -20.19 -10.75
N MET A 154 13.95 -20.77 -11.58
CA MET A 154 13.60 -22.20 -11.52
C MET A 154 14.50 -23.03 -12.43
N LYS A 155 14.97 -22.46 -13.54
CA LYS A 155 15.87 -23.09 -14.51
C LYS A 155 16.67 -22.01 -15.26
N GLY A 156 17.94 -22.30 -15.55
CA GLY A 156 18.79 -21.45 -16.41
C GLY A 156 19.74 -20.55 -15.63
N GLY A 157 20.23 -19.51 -16.30
CA GLY A 157 21.05 -18.43 -15.74
C GLY A 157 20.71 -17.09 -16.39
N MET A 158 20.94 -15.98 -15.69
CA MET A 158 20.60 -14.63 -16.15
C MET A 158 21.47 -14.16 -17.33
N GLU A 159 22.69 -14.69 -17.45
CA GLU A 159 23.75 -14.20 -18.34
C GLU A 159 23.52 -14.48 -19.84
N SER A 160 22.47 -15.23 -20.22
CA SER A 160 22.27 -15.72 -21.60
C SER A 160 20.87 -15.48 -22.16
N VAL A 161 20.09 -14.59 -21.55
CA VAL A 161 18.67 -14.43 -21.86
C VAL A 161 18.35 -12.98 -22.20
N GLU A 162 18.26 -12.72 -23.49
CA GLU A 162 17.80 -11.42 -24.00
C GLU A 162 16.28 -11.42 -24.17
N ASN A 163 15.73 -12.41 -24.88
CA ASN A 163 14.31 -12.51 -25.20
C ASN A 163 13.56 -13.49 -24.30
N ILE A 164 12.41 -13.08 -23.80
CA ILE A 164 11.54 -13.86 -22.93
C ILE A 164 10.07 -13.74 -23.35
N GLU A 165 9.29 -14.76 -23.01
CA GLU A 165 7.85 -14.65 -22.88
C GLU A 165 7.50 -14.25 -21.44
N ALA A 166 6.83 -13.12 -21.27
CA ALA A 166 6.31 -12.65 -20.00
C ALA A 166 4.81 -12.97 -19.91
N ARG A 167 4.40 -13.73 -18.89
CA ARG A 167 3.00 -14.17 -18.72
C ARG A 167 2.56 -14.08 -17.26
N ILE A 168 1.45 -13.38 -17.01
CA ILE A 168 0.83 -13.29 -15.68
C ILE A 168 -0.08 -14.49 -15.38
N ASP A 169 -0.37 -14.71 -14.10
CA ASP A 169 -1.48 -15.53 -13.65
C ASP A 169 -2.81 -14.78 -13.85
N GLU A 170 -3.49 -15.12 -14.94
CA GLU A 170 -4.75 -14.47 -15.32
C GLU A 170 -5.89 -14.74 -14.34
N TYR A 171 -5.93 -15.92 -13.71
CA TYR A 171 -6.97 -16.23 -12.73
C TYR A 171 -6.82 -15.34 -11.50
N ARG A 172 -5.59 -15.24 -10.99
CA ARG A 172 -5.27 -14.37 -9.86
C ARG A 172 -5.52 -12.90 -10.19
N ARG A 173 -5.08 -12.42 -11.36
CA ARG A 173 -5.36 -11.05 -11.82
C ARG A 173 -6.85 -10.75 -11.85
N ASN A 174 -7.66 -11.65 -12.40
CA ASN A 174 -9.11 -11.44 -12.48
C ASN A 174 -9.76 -11.41 -11.09
N ALA A 175 -9.26 -12.20 -10.13
CA ALA A 175 -9.71 -12.13 -8.74
C ALA A 175 -9.41 -10.78 -8.09
N ILE A 176 -8.18 -10.29 -8.26
CA ILE A 176 -7.76 -8.97 -7.78
C ILE A 176 -8.62 -7.86 -8.40
N MET A 177 -8.89 -7.92 -9.72
CA MET A 177 -9.73 -6.93 -10.41
C MET A 177 -11.18 -6.92 -9.89
N ARG A 178 -11.73 -8.08 -9.53
CA ARG A 178 -13.05 -8.15 -8.88
C ARG A 178 -13.02 -7.46 -7.52
N ASN A 179 -12.01 -7.74 -6.70
CA ASN A 179 -11.85 -7.12 -5.39
C ASN A 179 -11.58 -5.60 -5.50
N HIS A 180 -10.84 -5.16 -6.51
CA HIS A 180 -10.63 -3.74 -6.79
C HIS A 180 -11.96 -3.04 -7.12
N THR A 181 -12.78 -3.65 -7.97
CA THR A 181 -14.11 -3.12 -8.29
C THR A 181 -15.00 -3.10 -7.04
N ALA A 182 -14.97 -4.17 -6.24
CA ALA A 182 -15.69 -4.23 -4.98
C ALA A 182 -15.24 -3.16 -3.98
N THR A 183 -13.97 -2.73 -4.02
CA THR A 183 -13.44 -1.63 -3.19
C THR A 183 -14.18 -0.33 -3.46
N HIS A 184 -14.40 0.01 -4.74
CA HIS A 184 -15.14 1.22 -5.13
C HIS A 184 -16.61 1.13 -4.73
N LEU A 185 -17.24 -0.03 -4.93
CA LEU A 185 -18.62 -0.26 -4.51
C LEU A 185 -18.78 -0.15 -2.98
N LEU A 186 -17.86 -0.75 -2.24
CA LEU A 186 -17.83 -0.70 -0.79
C LEU A 186 -17.66 0.73 -0.29
N HIS A 187 -16.72 1.49 -0.86
CA HIS A 187 -16.51 2.88 -0.48
C HIS A 187 -17.78 3.72 -0.71
N LYS A 188 -18.43 3.56 -1.87
CA LYS A 188 -19.68 4.27 -2.15
C LYS A 188 -20.81 3.87 -1.20
N ALA A 189 -21.00 2.58 -0.96
CA ALA A 189 -22.04 2.07 -0.05
C ALA A 189 -21.80 2.50 1.41
N LEU A 190 -20.54 2.56 1.85
CA LEU A 190 -20.17 3.10 3.16
C LEU A 190 -20.59 4.57 3.28
N LYS A 191 -20.34 5.40 2.26
CA LYS A 191 -20.80 6.80 2.25
C LYS A 191 -22.32 6.91 2.26
N ASP A 192 -23.02 6.08 1.49
CA ASP A 192 -24.48 6.11 1.41
C ASP A 192 -25.17 5.70 2.73
N VAL A 193 -24.61 4.74 3.47
CA VAL A 193 -25.21 4.22 4.72
C VAL A 193 -24.71 4.95 5.97
N LEU A 194 -23.42 5.25 6.04
CA LEU A 194 -22.81 5.84 7.23
C LEU A 194 -22.73 7.36 7.16
N GLY A 195 -22.61 7.93 5.95
CA GLY A 195 -22.51 9.37 5.70
C GLY A 195 -21.23 9.78 4.96
N ASP A 196 -21.26 10.99 4.40
CA ASP A 196 -20.19 11.53 3.54
C ASP A 196 -18.84 11.76 4.25
N HIS A 197 -18.82 11.77 5.58
CA HIS A 197 -17.59 11.93 6.38
C HIS A 197 -16.68 10.69 6.36
N VAL A 198 -17.19 9.56 5.86
CA VAL A 198 -16.40 8.34 5.74
C VAL A 198 -15.35 8.55 4.67
N GLU A 199 -14.08 8.49 5.07
CA GLU A 199 -12.95 8.57 4.17
C GLU A 199 -12.05 7.34 4.30
N GLN A 200 -11.37 7.00 3.22
CA GLN A 200 -10.43 5.89 3.18
C GLN A 200 -9.17 6.23 3.98
N ALA A 201 -8.90 5.48 5.05
CA ALA A 201 -7.65 5.55 5.81
C ALA A 201 -6.59 4.57 5.29
N GLY A 202 -7.02 3.49 4.64
CA GLY A 202 -6.15 2.45 4.10
C GLY A 202 -6.92 1.45 3.24
N SER A 203 -6.21 0.73 2.37
CA SER A 203 -6.80 -0.37 1.61
C SER A 203 -5.74 -1.40 1.24
N MET A 204 -6.16 -2.66 1.22
CA MET A 204 -5.40 -3.78 0.68
C MET A 204 -6.33 -4.60 -0.21
N VAL A 205 -5.98 -4.76 -1.48
CA VAL A 205 -6.76 -5.47 -2.49
C VAL A 205 -5.93 -6.67 -2.95
N GLY A 206 -6.24 -7.83 -2.38
CA GLY A 206 -5.67 -9.11 -2.76
C GLY A 206 -6.58 -9.91 -3.68
N ASP A 207 -6.16 -11.12 -4.00
CA ASP A 207 -6.94 -12.11 -4.76
C ASP A 207 -7.95 -12.86 -3.90
N GLU A 208 -7.62 -13.11 -2.64
CA GLU A 208 -8.51 -13.80 -1.69
C GLU A 208 -9.35 -12.86 -0.85
N ILE A 209 -8.77 -11.72 -0.45
CA ILE A 209 -9.42 -10.76 0.46
C ILE A 209 -9.28 -9.33 -0.02
N LEU A 210 -10.26 -8.52 0.38
CA LEU A 210 -10.23 -7.06 0.33
C LEU A 210 -10.32 -6.54 1.75
N ARG A 211 -9.41 -5.64 2.14
CA ARG A 211 -9.48 -4.86 3.37
C ARG A 211 -9.66 -3.38 3.03
N PHE A 212 -10.61 -2.74 3.69
CA PHE A 212 -10.86 -1.31 3.58
C PHE A 212 -10.88 -0.71 4.98
N ASP A 213 -9.90 0.16 5.25
CA ASP A 213 -9.76 0.84 6.53
C ASP A 213 -10.39 2.23 6.36
N LEU A 214 -11.32 2.61 7.23
CA LEU A 214 -12.08 3.87 7.12
C LEU A 214 -11.98 4.72 8.38
N THR A 215 -12.14 6.04 8.22
CA THR A 215 -12.36 6.95 9.35
C THR A 215 -13.84 7.01 9.69
N HIS A 216 -14.20 6.51 10.86
CA HIS A 216 -15.57 6.55 11.38
C HIS A 216 -15.54 6.73 12.90
N TYR A 217 -16.49 7.48 13.46
CA TYR A 217 -16.47 7.90 14.87
C TYR A 217 -16.95 6.82 15.84
N GLU A 218 -17.67 5.82 15.34
CA GLU A 218 -18.24 4.75 16.13
C GLU A 218 -18.09 3.40 15.43
N GLN A 219 -18.46 2.33 16.13
CA GLN A 219 -18.46 1.00 15.54
C GLN A 219 -19.66 0.86 14.59
N ILE A 220 -19.43 0.32 13.39
CA ILE A 220 -20.51 0.04 12.44
C ILE A 220 -21.45 -1.01 13.03
N MET A 221 -22.74 -0.68 13.10
CA MET A 221 -23.76 -1.57 13.64
C MET A 221 -24.00 -2.75 12.70
N HIS A 222 -24.36 -3.91 13.26
CA HIS A 222 -24.66 -5.10 12.46
C HIS A 222 -25.75 -4.87 11.39
N THR A 223 -26.75 -4.04 11.70
CA THR A 223 -27.80 -3.67 10.73
C THR A 223 -27.26 -2.86 9.56
N GLN A 224 -26.33 -1.92 9.81
CA GLN A 224 -25.66 -1.15 8.76
C GLN A 224 -24.77 -2.04 7.90
N ILE A 225 -24.09 -3.03 8.49
CA ILE A 225 -23.28 -4.01 7.73
C ILE A 225 -24.17 -4.77 6.73
N ILE A 226 -25.33 -5.27 7.17
CA ILE A 226 -26.30 -5.97 6.28
C ILE A 226 -26.78 -5.04 5.16
N GLU A 227 -27.03 -3.76 5.47
CA GLU A 227 -27.48 -2.78 4.50
C GLU A 227 -26.40 -2.49 3.43
N ILE A 228 -25.16 -2.27 3.87
CA ILE A 228 -24.00 -2.08 2.98
C ILE A 228 -23.83 -3.30 2.06
N GLU A 229 -23.85 -4.51 2.62
CA GLU A 229 -23.75 -5.75 1.84
C GLU A 229 -24.88 -5.86 0.80
N SER A 230 -26.11 -5.55 1.20
CA SER A 230 -27.27 -5.59 0.32
C SER A 230 -27.16 -4.58 -0.82
N LEU A 231 -26.70 -3.35 -0.55
CA LEU A 231 -26.50 -2.32 -1.57
C LEU A 231 -25.45 -2.75 -2.60
N ILE A 232 -24.30 -3.24 -2.14
CA ILE A 232 -23.21 -3.70 -3.01
C ILE A 232 -23.70 -4.84 -3.92
N ASN A 233 -24.32 -5.86 -3.33
CA ASN A 233 -24.82 -7.01 -4.10
C ASN A 233 -25.89 -6.61 -5.12
N ASN A 234 -26.78 -5.66 -4.77
CA ASN A 234 -27.76 -5.13 -5.71
C ASN A 234 -27.10 -4.39 -6.89
N ILE A 235 -26.02 -3.64 -6.66
CA ILE A 235 -25.29 -2.97 -7.74
C ILE A 235 -24.58 -3.99 -8.63
N ILE A 236 -23.97 -5.02 -8.03
CA ILE A 236 -23.33 -6.12 -8.77
C ILE A 236 -24.35 -6.81 -9.69
N LEU A 237 -25.54 -7.12 -9.17
CA LEU A 237 -26.61 -7.77 -9.95
C LEU A 237 -27.12 -6.92 -11.13
N ARG A 238 -27.02 -5.59 -11.05
CA ARG A 238 -27.36 -4.70 -12.17
C ARG A 238 -26.37 -4.79 -13.33
N ASN A 239 -25.17 -5.35 -13.10
CA ASN A 239 -24.13 -5.52 -14.10
C ASN A 239 -23.87 -4.26 -14.93
N LEU A 240 -23.72 -3.12 -14.23
CA LEU A 240 -23.48 -1.82 -14.84
C LEU A 240 -22.17 -1.86 -15.64
N LYS A 241 -22.14 -1.15 -16.78
CA LYS A 241 -20.91 -1.04 -17.58
C LYS A 241 -19.87 -0.23 -16.81
N VAL A 242 -18.70 -0.82 -16.61
CA VAL A 242 -17.50 -0.15 -16.09
C VAL A 242 -16.64 0.28 -17.26
N GLY A 243 -16.29 1.57 -17.32
CA GLY A 243 -15.40 2.13 -18.32
C GLY A 243 -14.20 2.81 -17.66
N THR A 244 -13.05 2.78 -18.33
CA THR A 244 -11.84 3.51 -17.93
C THR A 244 -11.41 4.44 -19.05
N GLU A 245 -11.23 5.72 -18.73
CA GLU A 245 -10.77 6.74 -19.67
C GLU A 245 -9.51 7.42 -19.11
N ILE A 246 -8.51 7.61 -19.95
CA ILE A 246 -7.31 8.38 -19.58
C ILE A 246 -7.66 9.85 -19.76
N LYS A 247 -7.77 10.58 -18.66
CA LYS A 247 -8.11 12.01 -18.64
C LYS A 247 -6.97 12.84 -18.05
N SER A 248 -6.95 14.13 -18.38
CA SER A 248 -6.10 15.07 -17.65
C SER A 248 -6.60 15.21 -16.22
N ILE A 249 -5.72 15.55 -15.27
CA ILE A 249 -6.09 15.74 -13.84
C ILE A 249 -7.24 16.76 -13.71
N ARG A 250 -7.20 17.82 -14.53
CA ARG A 250 -8.22 18.87 -14.53
C ARG A 250 -9.60 18.37 -14.98
N ASP A 251 -9.64 17.44 -15.93
CA ASP A 251 -10.90 16.88 -16.43
C ASP A 251 -11.43 15.81 -15.48
N ALA A 252 -10.53 14.99 -14.89
CA ALA A 252 -10.91 14.01 -13.87
C ALA A 252 -11.53 14.66 -12.62
N GLN A 253 -11.06 15.85 -12.21
CA GLN A 253 -11.60 16.59 -11.06
C GLN A 253 -12.97 17.24 -11.31
N LYS A 254 -13.39 17.42 -12.57
CA LYS A 254 -14.71 17.99 -12.89
C LYS A 254 -15.83 16.95 -12.91
N ASP A 255 -15.45 15.68 -13.13
CA ASP A 255 -16.38 14.56 -13.29
C ASP A 255 -16.64 13.80 -11.98
N GLY A 256 -15.83 14.04 -10.93
CA GLY A 256 -15.96 13.45 -9.60
C GLY A 256 -16.61 14.39 -8.60
#